data_AF-A0A699GJH4-F1
#
_entry.id   AF-A0A699GJH4-F1
#
_cell.length_a   1.000
_cell.length_b   1.000
_cell.length_c   1.000
_cell.angle_alpha   90.00
_cell.angle_beta   90.00
_cell.angle_gamma   90.00
#
_symmetry.space_group_name_H-M   'P 1'
#
loop_
_entity.id
_entity.type
_entity.pdbx_description
1 polymer ?
#
loop_
_entity_poly.entity_id
_entity_poly.type
_entity_poly.pdbx_seq_one_letter_code
_entity_poly.pdbx_strand_id
1 'polypeptide(L)'
;AIGEDLSLAREINALCVGLTIVIEERDNFVDELDLLVVRFVSEKMAEFMKESQEKDTQNLMKLQIIGREFELRVAEKYLFIEKLKGNMGF
;
A
#
# COMPACT_ATOMS: atom_id res chain seq x y z
N ALA A 1 -48.77 -0.64 45.41
CA ALA A 1 -48.56 0.75 44.98
C ALA A 1 -47.09 1.15 45.16
N ILE A 2 -46.62 1.69 46.29
CA ILE A 2 -45.23 2.22 46.41
C ILE A 2 -44.12 1.14 46.38
N GLY A 3 -44.34 -0.02 47.00
CA GLY A 3 -43.32 -1.09 47.06
C GLY A 3 -43.05 -1.76 45.71
N GLU A 4 -44.08 -1.87 44.87
CA GLU A 4 -43.98 -2.41 43.51
C GLU A 4 -43.21 -1.45 42.61
N ASP A 5 -43.49 -0.14 42.71
CA ASP A 5 -42.77 0.91 41.97
C ASP A 5 -41.27 0.91 42.31
N LEU A 6 -40.94 0.70 43.59
CA LEU A 6 -39.55 0.61 44.07
C LEU A 6 -38.83 -0.64 43.56
N SER A 7 -39.54 -1.76 43.45
CA SER A 7 -39.01 -3.00 42.87
C SER A 7 -38.74 -2.83 41.38
N LEU A 8 -39.70 -2.25 40.65
CA LEU A 8 -39.59 -2.00 39.22
C LEU A 8 -38.44 -1.04 38.89
N ALA A 9 -38.27 0.03 39.69
CA ALA A 9 -37.16 0.96 39.52
C ALA A 9 -35.79 0.27 39.70
N ARG A 10 -35.67 -0.71 40.60
CA ARG A 10 -34.43 -1.47 40.79
C ARG A 10 -34.13 -2.38 39.60
N GLU A 11 -35.14 -3.07 39.06
CA GLU A 11 -34.99 -3.89 37.86
C GLU A 11 -34.59 -3.04 36.65
N ILE A 12 -35.25 -1.89 36.45
CA ILE A 12 -34.91 -0.97 35.38
C ILE A 12 -33.46 -0.49 35.50
N ASN A 13 -33.03 -0.09 36.70
CA ASN A 13 -31.65 0.34 36.91
C ASN A 13 -30.64 -0.79 36.65
N ALA A 14 -30.95 -2.02 37.05
CA ALA A 14 -30.10 -3.18 36.75
C ALA A 14 -30.00 -3.43 35.25
N LEU A 15 -31.13 -3.33 34.53
CA LEU A 15 -31.16 -3.43 33.07
C LEU A 15 -30.37 -2.30 32.40
N CYS A 16 -30.47 -1.07 32.91
CA CYS A 16 -29.70 0.06 32.40
C CYS A 16 -28.19 -0.18 32.55
N VAL A 17 -27.73 -0.66 33.72
CA VAL A 17 -26.32 -1.01 33.92
C VAL A 17 -25.87 -2.11 32.95
N GLY A 18 -26.67 -3.16 32.79
CA GLY A 18 -26.36 -4.23 31.83
C GLY A 18 -26.31 -3.72 30.39
N LEU A 19 -27.24 -2.83 30.01
CA LEU A 19 -27.26 -2.24 28.67
C LEU A 19 -26.06 -1.34 28.42
N THR A 20 -25.62 -0.55 29.42
CA THR A 20 -24.40 0.27 29.32
C THR A 20 -23.18 -0.60 29.02
N ILE A 21 -23.00 -1.70 29.76
CA ILE A 21 -21.88 -2.63 29.53
C ILE A 21 -21.91 -3.17 28.09
N VAL A 22 -23.08 -3.61 27.63
CA VAL A 22 -23.24 -4.14 26.26
C VAL A 22 -22.98 -3.07 25.18
N ILE A 23 -23.29 -1.80 25.47
CA ILE A 23 -22.96 -0.69 24.57
C ILE A 23 -21.44 -0.49 24.52
N GLU A 24 -20.79 -0.41 25.68
CA GLU A 24 -19.32 -0.24 25.77
C GLU A 24 -18.56 -1.38 25.08
N GLU A 25 -18.97 -2.64 25.30
CA GLU A 25 -18.37 -3.81 24.63
C GLU A 25 -18.53 -3.74 23.10
N ARG A 26 -19.67 -3.25 22.61
CA ARG A 26 -19.93 -3.11 21.19
C ARG A 26 -19.08 -2.01 20.56
N ASP A 27 -18.94 -0.88 21.25
CA ASP A 27 -18.12 0.24 20.78
C ASP A 27 -16.65 -0.21 20.66
N ASN A 28 -16.13 -0.91 21.68
CA ASN A 28 -14.79 -1.51 21.64
C ASN A 28 -14.62 -2.49 20.46
N PHE A 29 -15.63 -3.32 20.20
CA PHE A 29 -15.59 -4.27 19.07
C PHE A 29 -15.58 -3.57 17.71
N VAL A 30 -16.32 -2.46 17.57
CA VAL A 30 -16.29 -1.65 16.33
C VAL A 30 -14.91 -1.05 16.12
N ASP A 31 -14.27 -0.53 17.18
CA ASP A 31 -12.90 0.00 17.11
C ASP A 31 -11.89 -1.07 16.69
N GLU A 32 -12.02 -2.30 17.21
CA GLU A 32 -11.18 -3.44 16.81
C GLU A 32 -11.36 -3.81 15.33
N LEU A 33 -12.61 -3.79 14.83
CA LEU A 33 -12.90 -4.04 13.42
C LEU A 33 -12.28 -2.97 12.51
N ASP A 34 -12.36 -1.70 12.89
CA ASP A 34 -11.76 -0.59 12.14
C ASP A 34 -10.23 -0.73 12.08
N LEU A 35 -9.58 -1.08 13.19
CA LEU A 35 -8.14 -1.36 13.22
C LEU A 35 -7.74 -2.53 12.31
N LEU A 36 -8.57 -3.58 12.25
CA LEU A 36 -8.33 -4.74 11.39
C LEU A 36 -8.42 -4.35 9.91
N VAL A 37 -9.39 -3.53 9.53
CA VAL A 37 -9.55 -3.01 8.16
C VAL A 37 -8.33 -2.18 7.77
N VAL A 38 -7.91 -1.25 8.63
CA VAL A 38 -6.71 -0.41 8.39
C VAL A 38 -5.48 -1.28 8.21
N ARG A 39 -5.28 -2.28 9.05
CA ARG A 39 -4.14 -3.20 8.97
C ARG A 39 -4.15 -4.00 7.67
N PHE A 40 -5.28 -4.61 7.31
CA PHE A 40 -5.39 -5.43 6.10
C PHE A 40 -5.15 -4.60 4.82
N VAL A 41 -5.76 -3.41 4.74
CA VAL A 41 -5.55 -2.49 3.61
C VAL A 41 -4.08 -2.06 3.53
N SER A 42 -3.46 -1.74 4.67
CA SER A 42 -2.05 -1.33 4.72
C SER A 42 -1.11 -2.46 4.29
N GLU A 43 -1.34 -3.70 4.75
CA GLU A 43 -0.56 -4.87 4.36
C GLU A 43 -0.67 -5.13 2.84
N LYS A 44 -1.89 -5.12 2.29
CA LYS A 44 -2.10 -5.32 0.84
C LYS A 44 -1.52 -4.21 -0.02
N MET A 45 -1.61 -2.96 0.41
CA MET A 45 -0.99 -1.84 -0.28
C MET A 45 0.54 -1.96 -0.27
N ALA A 46 1.13 -2.39 0.85
CA ALA A 46 2.57 -2.60 0.95
C ALA A 46 3.06 -3.75 0.04
N GLU A 47 2.31 -4.86 -0.05
CA GLU A 47 2.58 -5.95 -1.00
C GLU A 47 2.55 -5.43 -2.45
N PHE A 48 1.47 -4.75 -2.85
CA PHE A 48 1.33 -4.17 -4.19
C PHE A 48 2.45 -3.19 -4.54
N MET A 49 2.83 -2.31 -3.61
CA MET A 49 3.92 -1.34 -3.81
C MET A 49 5.27 -2.05 -4.02
N LYS A 50 5.57 -3.11 -3.25
CA LYS A 50 6.79 -3.91 -3.44
C LYS A 50 6.83 -4.58 -4.80
N GLU A 51 5.73 -5.20 -5.22
CA GLU A 51 5.62 -5.84 -6.53
C GLU A 51 5.80 -4.84 -7.68
N SER A 52 5.15 -3.67 -7.58
CA SER A 52 5.31 -2.62 -8.59
C SER A 52 6.75 -2.09 -8.64
N GLN A 53 7.35 -1.84 -7.47
CA GLN A 53 8.73 -1.34 -7.38
C GLN A 53 9.75 -2.31 -7.98
N GLU A 54 9.61 -3.61 -7.72
CA GLU A 54 10.47 -4.64 -8.30
C GLU A 54 10.35 -4.65 -9.83
N LYS A 55 9.12 -4.67 -10.36
CA LYS A 55 8.85 -4.63 -11.80
C LYS A 55 9.45 -3.38 -12.46
N ASP A 56 9.28 -2.21 -11.84
CA ASP A 56 9.79 -0.96 -12.37
C ASP A 56 11.32 -0.92 -12.35
N THR A 57 11.94 -1.47 -11.30
CA THR A 57 13.41 -1.63 -11.21
C THR A 57 13.94 -2.50 -12.34
N GLN A 58 13.30 -3.65 -12.60
CA GLN A 58 13.67 -4.54 -13.70
C GLN A 58 13.53 -3.86 -15.07
N ASN A 59 12.45 -3.09 -15.26
CA ASN A 59 12.24 -2.34 -16.49
C ASN A 59 13.30 -1.24 -16.69
N LEU A 60 13.66 -0.53 -15.62
CA LEU A 60 14.73 0.46 -15.65
C LEU A 60 16.07 -0.15 -16.04
N MET A 61 16.42 -1.31 -15.47
CA MET A 61 17.66 -2.03 -15.83
C MET A 61 17.68 -2.41 -17.32
N LYS A 62 16.56 -2.92 -17.86
CA LYS A 62 16.44 -3.23 -19.30
C LYS A 62 16.63 -1.98 -20.16
N LEU A 63 16.01 -0.86 -19.78
CA LEU A 63 16.14 0.40 -20.51
C LEU A 63 17.58 0.92 -20.48
N GLN A 64 18.28 0.80 -19.36
CA GLN A 64 19.68 1.21 -19.25
C GLN A 64 20.59 0.37 -20.16
N ILE A 65 20.39 -0.95 -20.21
CA ILE A 65 21.13 -1.84 -21.12
C ILE A 65 20.91 -1.42 -22.57
N ILE A 66 19.65 -1.26 -22.98
CA ILE A 66 19.31 -0.83 -24.34
C ILE A 66 19.93 0.53 -24.65
N GLY A 67 19.84 1.49 -23.72
CA GLY A 67 20.48 2.81 -23.85
C GLY A 67 21.97 2.69 -24.13
N ARG A 68 22.67 1.84 -23.37
CA ARG A 68 24.11 1.61 -23.56
C ARG A 68 24.44 0.97 -24.90
N GLU A 69 23.63 0.03 -25.39
CA GLU A 69 23.79 -0.56 -26.72
C GLU A 69 23.62 0.48 -27.83
N PHE A 70 22.70 1.44 -27.67
CA PHE A 70 22.55 2.54 -28.63
C PHE A 70 23.76 3.49 -28.61
N GLU A 71 24.27 3.85 -27.44
CA GLU A 71 25.49 4.66 -27.31
C GLU A 71 26.68 4.00 -28.01
N LEU A 72 26.88 2.69 -27.80
CA LEU A 72 27.95 1.93 -28.44
C LEU A 72 27.80 1.91 -29.97
N ARG A 73 26.59 1.65 -30.48
CA ARG A 73 26.31 1.68 -31.93
C ARG A 73 26.57 3.06 -32.53
N VAL A 74 26.26 4.13 -31.81
CA VAL A 74 26.56 5.50 -32.26
C VAL A 74 28.07 5.70 -32.32
N ALA A 75 28.81 5.32 -31.29
CA ALA A 75 30.27 5.42 -31.26
C ALA A 75 30.94 4.62 -32.40
N GLU A 76 30.47 3.40 -32.66
CA GLU A 76 30.93 2.56 -33.77
C GLU A 76 30.71 3.23 -35.13
N LYS A 77 29.51 3.80 -35.34
CA LYS A 77 29.19 4.54 -36.57
C LYS A 77 30.09 5.76 -36.75
N TYR A 78 30.34 6.52 -35.69
CA TYR A 78 31.27 7.65 -35.74
C TYR A 78 32.69 7.20 -36.12
N LEU A 79 33.21 6.16 -35.48
CA LEU A 79 34.54 5.61 -35.79
C LEU A 79 34.64 5.11 -37.23
N PHE A 80 33.58 4.48 -37.75
CA PHE A 80 33.52 4.02 -39.12
C PHE A 80 33.57 5.19 -40.12
N ILE A 81 32.79 6.25 -39.88
CA ILE A 81 32.79 7.46 -40.71
C ILE A 81 34.17 8.13 -40.72
N GLU A 82 34.82 8.27 -39.57
CA GLU A 82 36.16 8.87 -39.47
C GLU A 82 37.21 8.05 -40.24
N LYS A 83 37.13 6.70 -40.19
CA LYS A 83 38.00 5.83 -41.00
C LYS A 83 37.78 6.02 -42.50
N LEU A 84 36.53 6.18 -42.95
CA LEU A 84 36.23 6.44 -44.36
C LEU A 84 36.82 7.77 -44.84
N LYS A 85 36.72 8.83 -44.02
CA LYS A 85 37.33 10.13 -44.33
C LYS A 85 38.84 10.04 -44.48
N GLY A 86 39.53 9.40 -43.53
CA GLY A 86 40.99 9.23 -43.59
C GLY A 86 41.45 8.38 -44.78
N ASN A 87 40.68 7.38 -45.19
CA ASN A 87 41.00 6.53 -46.34
C ASN A 87 40.71 7.17 -47.71
N MET A 88 39.82 8.18 -47.79
CA MET A 88 39.50 8.87 -49.05
C MET A 88 40.49 9.99 -49.42
N GLY A 89 41.52 10.24 -48.60
CA GLY A 89 42.64 11.11 -48.98
C GLY A 89 42.25 12.55 -49.36
N PHE A 90 41.34 13.17 -48.61
CA PHE A 90 41.24 14.63 -48.55
C PHE A 90 42.03 15.16 -47.36
#